data_AF-A0A7G4RL85-F1
#
_entry.id   AF-A0A7G4RL85-F1
#
_cell.length_a   1.000
_cell.length_b   1.000
_cell.length_c   1.000
_cell.angle_alpha   90.00
_cell.angle_beta   90.00
_cell.angle_gamma   90.00
#
_symmetry.space_group_name_H-M   'P 1'
#
loop_
_entity.id
_entity.type
_entity.pdbx_description
1 polymer ?
#
loop_
_entity_poly.entity_id
_entity_poly.type
_entity_poly.pdbx_seq_one_letter_code
_entity_poly.pdbx_strand_id
1 'polypeptide(L)'
;MIQIEKITGDLAQSLCRTITKDLPEYFGLPEANEHYAIGVTTRTNFAAKDGDNTFGLVSIDFPYPDNANIYWMAVKRDYHRQGVGKQLIKTACHFAATQGAKTITVETLSPSELEENYLKTYRFYQSVGFNPLLDLKPAGYEWNMVYMMKQLEALAENQSSIAIKPLELCDIPVLVDAFQKANWQKPYVLFEGYYQEQEQSERVVWVAYVQDQIAGYVTLKWTSHYKPFSHKGIPEIMDLNVLPAFRKRGIGSALLTIAEENAASQCDVVGIGVGLYGGPDGGYGQAQRLYANRGYIPDGLGVTYHYKPTIPGETYPLDDDLILWFTKKVTKHLHVERDTVTKKTTDSCDVYVPNTKYKLEFNAKDSFKIIDQKLFEFNKLCVSATQQPELIDINVTIKNGDEVIAGICSEVYTWNILYISVFFVEEKYRNQGLGTLLLNKVEEKAKELGVSLIHLDTFDFQAKDFYLKHGYEEFGVLDDCPKGHQRYYMKKVL
;
A
#
# COMPACT_ATOMS: atom_id res chain seq x y z
N MET A 1 -25.28 10.96 -12.29
CA MET A 1 -24.25 9.90 -12.07
C MET A 1 -24.43 9.39 -10.66
N ILE A 2 -24.65 8.09 -10.47
CA ILE A 2 -24.96 7.53 -9.14
C ILE A 2 -23.71 7.62 -8.25
N GLN A 3 -23.83 8.31 -7.12
CA GLN A 3 -22.79 8.44 -6.10
C GLN A 3 -23.25 7.76 -4.81
N ILE A 4 -22.33 7.07 -4.13
CA ILE A 4 -22.56 6.53 -2.79
C ILE A 4 -21.80 7.40 -1.80
N GLU A 5 -22.48 7.93 -0.79
CA GLU A 5 -21.86 8.76 0.24
C GLU A 5 -22.25 8.32 1.64
N LYS A 6 -21.37 8.59 2.60
CA LYS A 6 -21.68 8.41 4.03
C LYS A 6 -22.57 9.56 4.49
N ILE A 7 -23.67 9.24 5.17
CA ILE A 7 -24.64 10.23 5.65
C ILE A 7 -24.80 10.20 7.17
N THR A 8 -25.37 11.26 7.74
CA THR A 8 -25.71 11.34 9.17
C THR A 8 -26.89 10.44 9.52
N GLY A 9 -27.02 10.10 10.80
CA GLY A 9 -28.13 9.29 11.32
C GLY A 9 -29.51 9.92 11.05
N ASP A 10 -29.62 11.25 11.16
CA ASP A 10 -30.89 11.97 10.93
C ASP A 10 -31.33 11.90 9.46
N LEU A 11 -30.38 12.04 8.53
CA LEU A 11 -30.63 11.86 7.10
C LEU A 11 -31.00 10.40 6.79
N ALA A 12 -30.30 9.44 7.41
CA ALA A 12 -30.58 8.02 7.23
C ALA A 12 -31.98 7.65 7.72
N GLN A 13 -32.40 8.15 8.88
CA GLN A 13 -33.75 7.94 9.41
C GLN A 13 -34.81 8.48 8.45
N SER A 14 -34.63 9.72 7.99
CA SER A 14 -35.56 10.38 7.05
C SER A 14 -35.69 9.56 5.77
N LEU A 15 -34.55 9.15 5.21
CA LEU A 15 -34.47 8.36 3.98
C LEU A 15 -35.06 6.95 4.16
N CYS A 16 -34.79 6.28 5.28
CA CYS A 16 -35.37 4.98 5.61
C CYS A 16 -36.90 5.06 5.59
N ARG A 17 -37.50 6.04 6.29
CA ARG A 17 -38.96 6.25 6.29
C ARG A 17 -39.50 6.51 4.88
N THR A 18 -38.79 7.27 4.05
CA THR A 18 -39.20 7.53 2.67
C THR A 18 -39.17 6.27 1.81
N ILE A 19 -38.11 5.47 1.87
CA ILE A 19 -37.97 4.26 1.05
C ILE A 19 -38.97 3.18 1.49
N THR A 20 -39.18 3.01 2.79
CA THR A 20 -40.16 2.06 3.32
C THR A 20 -41.57 2.34 2.80
N LYS A 21 -41.98 3.62 2.69
CA LYS A 21 -43.27 4.00 2.12
C LYS A 21 -43.39 3.67 0.62
N ASP A 22 -42.27 3.66 -0.11
CA ASP A 22 -42.21 3.35 -1.54
C ASP A 22 -42.29 1.84 -1.83
N LEU A 23 -42.03 1.01 -0.81
CA LEU A 23 -41.92 -0.45 -0.92
C LEU A 23 -42.85 -1.19 0.08
N PRO A 24 -44.18 -0.98 0.03
CA PRO A 24 -45.13 -1.57 0.98
C PRO A 24 -45.14 -3.11 0.97
N GLU A 25 -44.77 -3.73 -0.15
CA GLU A 25 -44.67 -5.19 -0.31
C GLU A 25 -43.49 -5.81 0.45
N TYR A 26 -42.44 -5.03 0.73
CA TYR A 26 -41.31 -5.48 1.56
C TYR A 26 -41.50 -5.06 3.02
N PHE A 27 -42.18 -3.94 3.27
CA PHE A 27 -42.25 -3.28 4.56
C PHE A 27 -43.69 -3.07 5.05
N GLY A 28 -44.46 -4.14 5.13
CA GLY A 28 -45.90 -4.08 5.44
C GLY A 28 -46.27 -3.84 6.91
N LEU A 29 -45.31 -3.84 7.84
CA LEU A 29 -45.53 -3.70 9.29
C LEU A 29 -45.04 -2.33 9.80
N PRO A 30 -45.94 -1.35 10.04
CA PRO A 30 -45.57 0.00 10.43
C PRO A 30 -44.69 0.08 11.68
N GLU A 31 -44.95 -0.76 12.68
CA GLU A 31 -44.19 -0.81 13.93
C GLU A 31 -42.75 -1.28 13.71
N ALA A 32 -42.54 -2.26 12.84
CA ALA A 32 -41.21 -2.73 12.46
C ALA A 32 -40.45 -1.67 11.65
N ASN A 33 -41.15 -0.96 10.77
CA ASN A 33 -40.58 0.10 9.95
C ASN A 33 -40.03 1.25 10.77
N GLU A 34 -40.76 1.65 11.81
CA GLU A 34 -40.31 2.70 12.72
C GLU A 34 -39.13 2.23 13.57
N HIS A 35 -39.10 0.95 13.97
CA HIS A 35 -37.94 0.36 14.63
C HIS A 35 -36.67 0.43 13.76
N TYR A 36 -36.76 0.10 12.46
CA TYR A 36 -35.64 0.25 11.52
C TYR A 36 -35.21 1.72 11.39
N ALA A 37 -36.17 2.64 11.24
CA ALA A 37 -35.89 4.07 11.08
C ALA A 37 -35.19 4.68 12.31
N ILE A 38 -35.55 4.23 13.51
CA ILE A 38 -34.83 4.61 14.75
C ILE A 38 -33.45 3.95 14.77
N GLY A 39 -33.37 2.65 14.46
CA GLY A 39 -32.13 1.88 14.53
C GLY A 39 -31.03 2.37 13.59
N VAL A 40 -31.35 2.91 12.42
CA VAL A 40 -30.31 3.45 11.52
C VAL A 40 -29.61 4.69 12.09
N THR A 41 -30.21 5.44 13.04
CA THR A 41 -29.64 6.70 13.55
C THR A 41 -28.29 6.53 14.26
N THR A 42 -28.06 5.38 14.89
CA THR A 42 -26.84 5.09 15.66
C THR A 42 -25.81 4.27 14.88
N ARG A 43 -26.08 4.00 13.59
CA ARG A 43 -25.29 3.09 12.75
C ARG A 43 -24.50 3.82 11.68
N THR A 44 -23.63 3.09 10.98
CA THR A 44 -22.93 3.64 9.82
C THR A 44 -23.82 3.52 8.59
N ASN A 45 -24.13 4.66 7.97
CA ASN A 45 -25.10 4.73 6.88
C ASN A 45 -24.47 5.26 5.59
N PHE A 46 -24.83 4.63 4.47
CA PHE A 46 -24.47 5.09 3.14
C PHE A 46 -25.71 5.27 2.26
N ALA A 47 -25.85 6.43 1.62
CA ALA A 47 -26.92 6.69 0.66
C ALA A 47 -26.43 6.64 -0.78
N ALA A 48 -27.28 6.15 -1.67
CA ALA A 48 -27.16 6.33 -3.10
C ALA A 48 -27.92 7.59 -3.54
N LYS A 49 -27.22 8.48 -4.26
CA LYS A 49 -27.77 9.75 -4.75
C LYS A 49 -27.40 10.07 -6.19
N ASP A 50 -28.18 10.96 -6.80
CA ASP A 50 -27.88 11.65 -8.05
C ASP A 50 -28.29 13.12 -7.90
N GLY A 51 -27.31 14.03 -7.85
CA GLY A 51 -27.52 15.40 -7.38
C GLY A 51 -28.04 15.43 -5.94
N ASP A 52 -29.13 16.16 -5.69
CA ASP A 52 -29.78 16.25 -4.37
C ASP A 52 -30.77 15.11 -4.09
N ASN A 53 -31.01 14.23 -5.07
CA ASN A 53 -32.00 13.16 -4.93
C ASN A 53 -31.37 11.88 -4.36
N THR A 54 -31.80 11.47 -3.17
CA THR A 54 -31.42 10.20 -2.53
C THR A 54 -32.46 9.10 -2.77
N PHE A 55 -32.01 7.92 -3.18
CA PHE A 55 -32.90 6.82 -3.59
C PHE A 55 -32.46 5.43 -3.15
N GLY A 56 -31.40 5.30 -2.36
CA GLY A 56 -31.04 4.03 -1.73
C GLY A 56 -30.27 4.25 -0.44
N LEU A 57 -30.34 3.28 0.46
CA LEU A 57 -29.68 3.33 1.77
C LEU A 57 -29.21 1.93 2.16
N VAL A 58 -27.98 1.84 2.67
CA VAL A 58 -27.47 0.69 3.42
C VAL A 58 -26.96 1.16 4.78
N SER A 59 -27.37 0.46 5.83
CA SER A 59 -26.99 0.70 7.21
C SER A 59 -26.29 -0.52 7.76
N ILE A 60 -25.10 -0.33 8.33
CA ILE A 60 -24.27 -1.39 8.89
C ILE A 60 -23.86 -1.10 10.32
N ASP A 61 -23.70 -2.15 11.11
CA ASP A 61 -23.12 -2.14 12.45
C ASP A 61 -22.01 -3.20 12.61
N PHE A 62 -21.31 -3.15 13.74
CA PHE A 62 -20.17 -4.02 14.06
C PHE A 62 -20.45 -4.73 15.39
N PRO A 63 -21.29 -5.78 15.39
CA PRO A 63 -21.60 -6.51 16.62
C PRO A 63 -20.36 -7.17 17.24
N TYR A 64 -19.34 -7.48 16.43
CA TYR A 64 -18.07 -8.05 16.87
C TYR A 64 -16.90 -7.44 16.08
N PRO A 65 -15.66 -7.45 16.60
CA PRO A 65 -14.50 -6.85 15.92
C PRO A 65 -14.24 -7.41 14.52
N ASP A 66 -14.42 -8.72 14.34
CA ASP A 66 -14.11 -9.40 13.08
C ASP A 66 -15.34 -9.50 12.14
N ASN A 67 -16.52 -9.01 12.55
CA ASN A 67 -17.76 -9.15 11.78
C ASN A 67 -18.57 -7.84 11.70
N ALA A 68 -18.83 -7.40 10.48
CA ALA A 68 -19.85 -6.39 10.21
C ALA A 68 -21.20 -7.05 9.97
N ASN A 69 -22.29 -6.30 10.16
CA ASN A 69 -23.63 -6.78 9.89
C ASN A 69 -24.43 -5.71 9.13
N ILE A 70 -25.15 -6.13 8.10
CA ILE A 70 -26.12 -5.29 7.39
C ILE A 70 -27.37 -5.24 8.25
N TYR A 71 -27.54 -4.12 8.95
CA TYR A 71 -28.72 -3.89 9.78
C TYR A 71 -29.96 -3.65 8.92
N TRP A 72 -29.82 -2.84 7.87
CA TRP A 72 -30.94 -2.50 7.00
C TRP A 72 -30.45 -2.05 5.63
N MET A 73 -31.18 -2.42 4.57
CA MET A 73 -30.90 -1.96 3.22
C MET A 73 -32.16 -1.91 2.37
N ALA A 74 -32.34 -0.84 1.61
CA ALA A 74 -33.33 -0.79 0.53
C ALA A 74 -32.97 0.26 -0.53
N VAL A 75 -33.59 0.13 -1.70
CA VAL A 75 -33.48 1.05 -2.84
C VAL A 75 -34.89 1.35 -3.32
N LYS A 76 -35.23 2.61 -3.65
CA LYS A 76 -36.53 2.97 -4.23
C LYS A 76 -36.80 2.18 -5.51
N ARG A 77 -38.07 1.84 -5.75
CA ARG A 77 -38.50 0.94 -6.84
C ARG A 77 -37.99 1.38 -8.21
N ASP A 78 -38.09 2.67 -8.51
CA ASP A 78 -37.67 3.25 -9.79
C ASP A 78 -36.18 3.09 -10.10
N TYR A 79 -35.37 2.77 -9.07
CA TYR A 79 -33.91 2.62 -9.16
C TYR A 79 -33.48 1.15 -9.04
N HIS A 80 -34.42 0.20 -9.03
CA HIS A 80 -34.12 -1.23 -9.04
C HIS A 80 -33.50 -1.65 -10.37
N ARG A 81 -32.67 -2.71 -10.32
CA ARG A 81 -31.98 -3.31 -11.48
C ARG A 81 -31.03 -2.38 -12.26
N GLN A 82 -30.74 -1.19 -11.73
CA GLN A 82 -29.76 -0.25 -12.28
C GLN A 82 -28.35 -0.36 -11.64
N GLY A 83 -28.12 -1.38 -10.81
CA GLY A 83 -26.83 -1.61 -10.14
C GLY A 83 -26.65 -0.87 -8.80
N VAL A 84 -27.60 -0.02 -8.40
CA VAL A 84 -27.56 0.74 -7.12
C VAL A 84 -27.31 -0.15 -5.92
N GLY A 85 -28.08 -1.23 -5.77
CA GLY A 85 -27.92 -2.16 -4.66
C GLY A 85 -26.52 -2.80 -4.63
N LYS A 86 -25.96 -3.14 -5.81
CA LYS A 86 -24.59 -3.69 -5.89
C LYS A 86 -23.54 -2.67 -5.44
N GLN A 87 -23.72 -1.39 -5.79
CA GLN A 87 -22.81 -0.32 -5.37
C GLN A 87 -22.89 -0.04 -3.87
N LEU A 88 -24.09 -0.05 -3.29
CA LEU A 88 -24.29 0.07 -1.83
C LEU A 88 -23.61 -1.09 -1.09
N ILE A 89 -23.82 -2.34 -1.52
CA ILE A 89 -23.15 -3.51 -0.92
C ILE A 89 -21.64 -3.44 -1.08
N LYS A 90 -21.14 -3.07 -2.26
CA LYS A 90 -19.70 -2.90 -2.50
C LYS A 90 -19.10 -1.88 -1.54
N THR A 91 -19.75 -0.74 -1.36
CA THR A 91 -19.30 0.33 -0.45
C THR A 91 -19.34 -0.13 1.01
N ALA A 92 -20.43 -0.79 1.42
CA ALA A 92 -20.56 -1.34 2.77
C ALA A 92 -19.51 -2.42 3.06
N CYS A 93 -19.27 -3.36 2.13
CA CYS A 93 -18.24 -4.39 2.25
C CYS A 93 -16.84 -3.77 2.35
N HIS A 94 -16.53 -2.79 1.48
CA HIS A 94 -15.25 -2.09 1.52
C HIS A 94 -15.05 -1.37 2.85
N PHE A 95 -16.04 -0.59 3.30
CA PHE A 95 -15.97 0.10 4.58
C PHE A 95 -15.82 -0.89 5.75
N ALA A 96 -16.60 -1.97 5.79
CA ALA A 96 -16.48 -3.02 6.79
C ALA A 96 -15.05 -3.59 6.85
N ALA A 97 -14.45 -3.88 5.70
CA ALA A 97 -13.07 -4.34 5.62
C ALA A 97 -12.06 -3.28 6.12
N THR A 98 -12.26 -1.98 5.81
CA THR A 98 -11.40 -0.89 6.35
C THR A 98 -11.50 -0.77 7.88
N GLN A 99 -12.63 -1.15 8.48
CA GLN A 99 -12.82 -1.19 9.93
C GLN A 99 -12.27 -2.49 10.56
N GLY A 100 -11.68 -3.39 9.78
CA GLY A 100 -11.06 -4.62 10.25
C GLY A 100 -11.96 -5.85 10.24
N ALA A 101 -13.22 -5.74 9.78
CA ALA A 101 -14.09 -6.89 9.67
C ALA A 101 -13.57 -7.86 8.59
N LYS A 102 -13.60 -9.16 8.90
CA LYS A 102 -13.26 -10.25 7.98
C LYS A 102 -14.50 -10.82 7.30
N THR A 103 -15.65 -10.71 7.96
CA THR A 103 -16.93 -11.16 7.45
C THR A 103 -17.96 -10.04 7.52
N ILE A 104 -18.94 -10.11 6.62
CA ILE A 104 -20.17 -9.32 6.73
C ILE A 104 -21.38 -10.25 6.67
N THR A 105 -22.32 -10.07 7.59
CA THR A 105 -23.54 -10.86 7.69
C THR A 105 -24.77 -10.05 7.28
N VAL A 106 -25.81 -10.75 6.86
CA VAL A 106 -27.14 -10.18 6.64
C VAL A 106 -28.21 -11.22 6.96
N GLU A 107 -29.33 -10.75 7.48
CA GLU A 107 -30.53 -11.55 7.73
C GLU A 107 -31.60 -11.22 6.67
N THR A 108 -32.24 -12.26 6.12
CA THR A 108 -33.39 -12.13 5.21
C THR A 108 -34.31 -13.34 5.38
N LEU A 109 -35.50 -13.30 4.78
CA LEU A 109 -36.42 -14.45 4.80
C LEU A 109 -35.81 -15.69 4.14
N SER A 110 -36.02 -16.88 4.73
CA SER A 110 -35.54 -18.13 4.14
C SER A 110 -36.22 -18.41 2.79
N PRO A 111 -35.48 -18.91 1.78
CA PRO A 111 -36.07 -19.30 0.50
C PRO A 111 -37.11 -20.42 0.61
N SER A 112 -37.21 -21.12 1.76
CA SER A 112 -38.26 -22.11 2.02
C SER A 112 -39.66 -21.51 2.20
N GLU A 113 -39.77 -20.21 2.52
CA GLU A 113 -41.06 -19.53 2.71
C GLU A 113 -41.77 -19.21 1.38
N LEU A 114 -41.08 -19.39 0.24
CA LEU A 114 -41.61 -19.21 -1.13
C LEU A 114 -42.26 -17.82 -1.42
N GLU A 115 -42.00 -16.81 -0.59
CA GLU A 115 -42.46 -15.43 -0.85
C GLU A 115 -41.61 -14.79 -1.96
N GLU A 116 -42.29 -14.29 -2.99
CA GLU A 116 -41.65 -13.94 -4.27
C GLU A 116 -40.67 -12.77 -4.16
N ASN A 117 -40.97 -11.77 -3.33
CA ASN A 117 -40.17 -10.56 -3.16
C ASN A 117 -38.92 -10.84 -2.33
N TYR A 118 -39.05 -11.57 -1.24
CA TYR A 118 -37.91 -11.96 -0.42
C TYR A 118 -37.04 -13.04 -1.08
N LEU A 119 -37.60 -13.88 -1.96
CA LEU A 119 -36.78 -14.74 -2.82
C LEU A 119 -35.91 -13.93 -3.80
N LYS A 120 -36.39 -12.78 -4.29
CA LYS A 120 -35.57 -11.84 -5.08
C LYS A 120 -34.45 -11.24 -4.22
N THR A 121 -34.75 -10.87 -2.97
CA THR A 121 -33.76 -10.37 -2.00
C THR A 121 -32.68 -11.41 -1.69
N TYR A 122 -33.07 -12.66 -1.41
CA TYR A 122 -32.15 -13.78 -1.19
C TYR A 122 -31.21 -13.99 -2.40
N ARG A 123 -31.78 -14.07 -3.61
CA ARG A 123 -31.00 -14.21 -4.84
C ARG A 123 -30.11 -13.00 -5.12
N PHE A 124 -30.53 -11.80 -4.74
CA PHE A 124 -29.70 -10.60 -4.83
C PHE A 124 -28.45 -10.74 -3.97
N TYR A 125 -28.59 -11.12 -2.69
CA TYR A 125 -27.46 -11.32 -1.78
C TYR A 125 -26.51 -12.41 -2.29
N GLN A 126 -27.04 -13.53 -2.80
CA GLN A 126 -26.23 -14.56 -3.47
C GLN A 126 -25.43 -13.99 -4.66
N SER A 127 -26.06 -13.16 -5.50
CA SER A 127 -25.41 -12.57 -6.67
C SER A 127 -24.26 -11.60 -6.35
N VAL A 128 -24.20 -11.10 -5.11
CA VAL A 128 -23.13 -10.20 -4.62
C VAL A 128 -22.17 -10.91 -3.65
N GLY A 129 -22.25 -12.24 -3.57
CA GLY A 129 -21.26 -13.10 -2.91
C GLY A 129 -21.59 -13.51 -1.48
N PHE A 130 -22.83 -13.31 -1.00
CA PHE A 130 -23.27 -13.88 0.28
C PHE A 130 -23.70 -15.33 0.11
N ASN A 131 -23.30 -16.18 1.05
CA ASN A 131 -23.68 -17.58 1.10
C ASN A 131 -24.55 -17.84 2.34
N PRO A 132 -25.57 -18.72 2.26
CA PRO A 132 -26.37 -19.08 3.42
C PRO A 132 -25.49 -19.79 4.46
N LEU A 133 -25.63 -19.38 5.72
CA LEU A 133 -24.90 -19.95 6.87
C LEU A 133 -25.80 -20.93 7.64
N LEU A 134 -26.98 -20.46 8.04
CA LEU A 134 -27.98 -21.27 8.74
C LEU A 134 -29.37 -20.63 8.62
N ASP A 135 -30.39 -21.48 8.73
CA ASP A 135 -31.77 -21.05 8.93
C ASP A 135 -32.07 -21.02 10.44
N LEU A 136 -32.81 -20.01 10.86
CA LEU A 136 -33.23 -19.85 12.25
C LEU A 136 -34.67 -19.35 12.28
N LYS A 137 -35.47 -19.91 13.18
CA LYS A 137 -36.81 -19.41 13.49
C LYS A 137 -36.78 -18.69 14.83
N PRO A 138 -36.74 -17.34 14.85
CA PRO A 138 -36.71 -16.61 16.11
C PRO A 138 -37.98 -16.89 16.94
N ALA A 139 -37.84 -16.91 18.27
CA ALA A 139 -38.98 -17.09 19.15
C ALA A 139 -39.98 -15.93 18.96
N GLY A 140 -41.23 -16.24 18.62
CA GLY A 140 -42.27 -15.25 18.34
C GLY A 140 -42.34 -14.77 16.88
N TYR A 141 -41.47 -15.26 15.99
CA TYR A 141 -41.57 -15.02 14.55
C TYR A 141 -42.37 -16.12 13.86
N GLU A 142 -43.26 -15.72 12.95
CA GLU A 142 -44.07 -16.65 12.16
C GLU A 142 -43.20 -17.37 11.08
N TRP A 143 -42.17 -16.69 10.57
CA TRP A 143 -41.41 -17.08 9.37
C TRP A 143 -40.00 -17.54 9.72
N ASN A 144 -39.44 -18.44 8.91
CA ASN A 144 -38.03 -18.83 9.01
C ASN A 144 -37.13 -17.77 8.35
N MET A 145 -36.06 -17.39 9.05
CA MET A 145 -35.04 -16.47 8.56
C MET A 145 -33.81 -17.24 8.12
N VAL A 146 -33.12 -16.77 7.09
CA VAL A 146 -31.80 -17.25 6.68
C VAL A 146 -30.76 -16.19 7.01
N TYR A 147 -29.73 -16.61 7.73
CA TYR A 147 -28.55 -15.81 7.99
C TYR A 147 -27.55 -16.09 6.88
N MET A 148 -27.15 -15.06 6.16
CA MET A 148 -26.18 -15.16 5.09
C MET A 148 -24.88 -14.47 5.48
N MET A 149 -23.76 -15.01 5.04
CA MET A 149 -22.42 -14.48 5.33
C MET A 149 -21.62 -14.34 4.04
N LYS A 150 -20.89 -13.25 3.94
CA LYS A 150 -19.88 -13.04 2.90
C LYS A 150 -18.52 -12.86 3.58
N GLN A 151 -17.55 -13.64 3.13
CA GLN A 151 -16.14 -13.39 3.43
C GLN A 151 -15.75 -12.10 2.72
N LEU A 152 -15.23 -11.14 3.47
CA LEU A 152 -14.62 -9.97 2.90
C LEU A 152 -13.24 -10.38 2.43
N GLU A 153 -12.89 -10.00 1.20
CA GLU A 153 -11.51 -10.12 0.75
C GLU A 153 -10.66 -9.40 1.80
N ALA A 154 -9.64 -10.09 2.32
CA ALA A 154 -8.56 -9.39 2.97
C ALA A 154 -8.16 -8.29 1.98
N LEU A 155 -8.35 -7.03 2.38
CA LEU A 155 -7.72 -5.92 1.68
C LEU A 155 -6.27 -6.37 1.61
N ALA A 156 -5.83 -6.75 0.40
CA ALA A 156 -4.59 -7.47 0.24
C ALA A 156 -3.56 -6.77 1.13
N GLU A 157 -2.74 -7.54 1.84
CA GLU A 157 -1.52 -7.00 2.46
C GLU A 157 -0.54 -6.44 1.40
N ASN A 158 -1.05 -5.88 0.29
CA ASN A 158 -0.50 -4.69 -0.29
C ASN A 158 -0.39 -3.68 0.85
N GLN A 159 0.84 -3.57 1.38
CA GLN A 159 1.36 -2.47 2.17
C GLN A 159 0.38 -1.31 2.20
N SER A 160 -0.17 -1.02 3.39
CA SER A 160 -0.95 0.19 3.62
C SER A 160 -0.22 1.34 2.94
N SER A 161 -0.67 1.76 1.76
CA SER A 161 0.06 2.77 1.00
C SER A 161 -0.18 4.06 1.77
N ILE A 162 0.78 4.44 2.60
CA ILE A 162 0.77 5.70 3.31
C ILE A 162 0.90 6.75 2.21
N ALA A 163 -0.23 7.39 1.87
CA ALA A 163 -0.20 8.51 0.96
C ALA A 163 0.17 9.73 1.77
N ILE A 164 1.22 10.45 1.37
CA ILE A 164 1.62 11.68 2.02
C ILE A 164 1.48 12.81 1.02
N LYS A 165 0.77 13.87 1.41
CA LYS A 165 0.51 15.04 0.56
C LYS A 165 0.82 16.32 1.33
N PRO A 166 1.16 17.42 0.65
CA PRO A 166 1.20 18.74 1.27
C PRO A 166 -0.15 19.07 1.91
N LEU A 167 -0.16 19.87 2.99
CA LEU A 167 -1.40 20.33 3.60
C LEU A 167 -2.16 21.25 2.62
N GLU A 168 -3.43 20.93 2.37
CA GLU A 168 -4.35 21.80 1.65
C GLU A 168 -5.36 22.45 2.61
N LEU A 169 -5.94 23.60 2.21
CA LEU A 169 -6.92 24.33 3.03
C LEU A 169 -8.17 23.47 3.37
N CYS A 170 -8.55 22.57 2.46
CA CYS A 170 -9.69 21.65 2.63
C CYS A 170 -9.42 20.54 3.66
N ASP A 171 -8.16 20.25 3.99
CA ASP A 171 -7.79 19.23 4.96
C ASP A 171 -7.97 19.72 6.41
N ILE A 172 -7.88 21.03 6.64
CA ILE A 172 -7.87 21.61 7.99
C ILE A 172 -9.09 21.20 8.82
N PRO A 173 -10.35 21.33 8.33
CA PRO A 173 -11.51 20.93 9.12
C PRO A 173 -11.49 19.43 9.49
N VAL A 174 -11.05 18.58 8.56
CA VAL A 174 -10.97 17.12 8.76
C VAL A 174 -9.88 16.77 9.78
N LEU A 175 -8.75 17.48 9.70
CA LEU A 175 -7.60 17.27 10.58
C LEU A 175 -7.93 17.73 12.01
N VAL A 176 -8.57 18.90 12.17
CA VAL A 176 -9.06 19.37 13.48
C VAL A 176 -10.04 18.37 14.09
N ASP A 177 -11.04 17.92 13.32
CA ASP A 177 -12.02 16.94 13.79
C ASP A 177 -11.37 15.60 14.19
N ALA A 178 -10.44 15.08 13.38
CA ALA A 178 -9.75 13.83 13.66
C ALA A 178 -8.91 13.88 14.96
N PHE A 179 -8.20 14.99 15.19
CA PHE A 179 -7.39 15.18 16.39
C PHE A 179 -8.24 15.48 17.62
N GLN A 180 -9.33 16.24 17.49
CA GLN A 180 -10.29 16.47 18.56
C GLN A 180 -10.92 15.15 19.03
N LYS A 181 -11.29 14.26 18.11
CA LYS A 181 -11.79 12.90 18.42
C LYS A 181 -10.78 12.03 19.17
N ALA A 182 -9.48 12.30 18.99
CA ALA A 182 -8.40 11.64 19.72
C ALA A 182 -8.04 12.33 21.05
N ASN A 183 -8.86 13.28 21.52
CA ASN A 183 -8.62 14.11 22.70
C ASN A 183 -7.34 14.97 22.62
N TRP A 184 -6.92 15.34 21.40
CA TRP A 184 -5.79 16.22 21.16
C TRP A 184 -6.28 17.59 20.70
N GLN A 185 -6.01 18.62 21.52
CA GLN A 185 -6.45 19.99 21.24
C GLN A 185 -5.54 20.65 20.19
N LYS A 186 -5.94 20.56 18.92
CA LYS A 186 -5.24 21.19 17.80
C LYS A 186 -6.23 22.10 17.06
N PRO A 187 -6.33 23.39 17.44
CA PRO A 187 -7.37 24.29 16.95
C PRO A 187 -7.14 24.65 15.48
N TYR A 188 -8.22 25.03 14.79
CA TYR A 188 -8.17 25.48 13.38
C TYR A 188 -7.10 26.54 13.13
N VAL A 189 -7.01 27.55 14.01
CA VAL A 189 -6.06 28.67 13.91
C VAL A 189 -4.60 28.20 13.83
N LEU A 190 -4.26 27.06 14.46
CA LEU A 190 -2.91 26.50 14.40
C LEU A 190 -2.57 26.07 12.97
N PHE A 191 -3.45 25.28 12.35
CA PHE A 191 -3.23 24.76 11.00
C PHE A 191 -3.40 25.84 9.94
N GLU A 192 -4.28 26.81 10.16
CA GLU A 192 -4.38 28.00 9.31
C GLU A 192 -3.06 28.78 9.32
N GLY A 193 -2.44 28.99 10.49
CA GLY A 193 -1.12 29.59 10.59
C GLY A 193 -0.05 28.78 9.86
N TYR A 194 -0.05 27.46 10.03
CA TYR A 194 0.89 26.59 9.29
C TYR A 194 0.69 26.65 7.77
N TYR A 195 -0.55 26.72 7.30
CA TYR A 195 -0.87 26.86 5.88
C TYR A 195 -0.39 28.21 5.33
N GLN A 196 -0.58 29.31 6.07
CA GLN A 196 -0.07 30.64 5.68
C GLN A 196 1.46 30.68 5.61
N GLU A 197 2.16 30.11 6.61
CA GLU A 197 3.62 29.97 6.58
C GLU A 197 4.08 29.09 5.40
N GLN A 198 3.28 28.08 5.01
CA GLN A 198 3.55 27.23 3.84
C GLN A 198 3.46 27.99 2.52
N GLU A 199 2.43 28.80 2.33
CA GLU A 199 2.28 29.65 1.13
C GLU A 199 3.41 30.67 0.99
N GLN A 200 4.01 31.08 2.11
CA GLN A 200 5.15 31.99 2.16
C GLN A 200 6.51 31.28 2.04
N SER A 201 6.51 29.94 1.87
CA SER A 201 7.72 29.11 1.84
C SER A 201 8.57 29.18 3.13
N GLU A 202 7.97 29.52 4.27
CA GLU A 202 8.64 29.55 5.57
C GLU A 202 8.57 28.18 6.29
N ARG A 203 7.49 27.43 6.03
CA ARG A 203 7.22 26.09 6.53
C ARG A 203 6.83 25.17 5.38
N VAL A 204 6.98 23.87 5.56
CA VAL A 204 6.29 22.85 4.74
C VAL A 204 5.53 21.91 5.68
N VAL A 205 4.31 21.54 5.32
CA VAL A 205 3.47 20.63 6.11
C VAL A 205 3.05 19.45 5.25
N TRP A 206 3.19 18.25 5.81
CA TRP A 206 2.73 17.02 5.16
C TRP A 206 1.72 16.30 6.02
N VAL A 207 0.63 15.87 5.38
CA VAL A 207 -0.44 15.07 5.97
C VAL A 207 -0.37 13.66 5.41
N ALA A 208 -0.36 12.66 6.30
CA ALA A 208 -0.39 11.25 5.95
C ALA A 208 -1.83 10.72 5.95
N TYR A 209 -2.17 9.95 4.92
CA TYR A 209 -3.44 9.28 4.73
C TYR A 209 -3.25 7.77 4.67
N VAL A 210 -4.15 7.03 5.30
CA VAL A 210 -4.28 5.59 5.16
C VAL A 210 -5.73 5.30 4.83
N GLN A 211 -5.99 4.70 3.66
CA GLN A 211 -7.35 4.42 3.18
C GLN A 211 -8.24 5.69 3.20
N ASP A 212 -7.71 6.80 2.67
CA ASP A 212 -8.35 8.13 2.62
C ASP A 212 -8.69 8.76 3.99
N GLN A 213 -8.20 8.20 5.09
CA GLN A 213 -8.32 8.80 6.42
C GLN A 213 -7.02 9.48 6.83
N ILE A 214 -7.12 10.70 7.37
CA ILE A 214 -5.97 11.38 7.98
C ILE A 214 -5.45 10.50 9.11
N ALA A 215 -4.18 10.15 9.04
CA ALA A 215 -3.48 9.31 9.99
C ALA A 215 -2.48 10.08 10.84
N GLY A 216 -1.99 11.23 10.36
CA GLY A 216 -1.03 12.06 11.06
C GLY A 216 -0.50 13.20 10.19
N TYR A 217 0.36 14.04 10.76
CA TYR A 217 1.06 15.09 10.02
C TYR A 217 2.45 15.36 10.62
N VAL A 218 3.28 16.07 9.86
CA VAL A 218 4.55 16.62 10.32
C VAL A 218 4.79 17.96 9.64
N THR A 219 5.57 18.83 10.28
CA THR A 219 5.98 20.10 9.69
C THR A 219 7.51 20.22 9.65
N LEU A 220 8.02 20.99 8.69
CA LEU A 220 9.42 21.39 8.58
C LEU A 220 9.48 22.91 8.49
N LYS A 221 10.16 23.57 9.43
CA LYS A 221 10.37 25.02 9.41
C LYS A 221 11.79 25.34 8.96
N TRP A 222 11.94 26.18 7.94
CA TRP A 222 13.26 26.49 7.37
C TRP A 222 14.13 27.32 8.30
N THR A 223 13.51 28.20 9.09
CA THR A 223 14.18 29.00 10.12
C THR A 223 13.65 28.62 11.51
N SER A 224 14.44 27.86 12.25
CA SER A 224 14.12 27.42 13.62
C SER A 224 14.02 28.59 14.60
N HIS A 225 13.13 28.48 15.59
CA HIS A 225 13.11 29.37 16.74
C HIS A 225 14.25 29.07 17.75
N TYR A 226 14.83 27.87 17.67
CA TYR A 226 16.00 27.49 18.46
C TYR A 226 17.26 28.14 17.87
N LYS A 227 17.82 29.13 18.59
CA LYS A 227 18.94 29.96 18.12
C LYS A 227 20.13 29.17 17.57
N PRO A 228 20.59 28.08 18.19
CA PRO A 228 21.70 27.29 17.65
C PRO A 228 21.41 26.67 16.28
N PHE A 229 20.16 26.31 15.98
CA PHE A 229 19.76 25.83 14.66
C PHE A 229 19.69 26.99 13.66
N SER A 230 19.01 28.09 13.98
CA SER A 230 18.89 29.23 13.06
C SER A 230 20.23 29.89 12.75
N HIS A 231 21.12 30.05 13.73
CA HIS A 231 22.48 30.58 13.49
C HIS A 231 23.32 29.69 12.56
N LYS A 232 23.03 28.39 12.50
CA LYS A 232 23.71 27.42 11.63
C LYS A 232 22.95 27.13 10.34
N GLY A 233 21.80 27.76 10.12
CA GLY A 233 20.92 27.46 8.98
C GLY A 233 20.39 26.03 8.99
N ILE A 234 20.18 25.44 10.16
CA ILE A 234 19.62 24.08 10.31
C ILE A 234 18.09 24.19 10.34
N PRO A 235 17.36 23.57 9.39
CA PRO A 235 15.91 23.54 9.42
C PRO A 235 15.42 22.58 10.51
N GLU A 236 14.21 22.83 11.02
CA GLU A 236 13.65 22.15 12.18
C GLU A 236 12.41 21.33 11.78
N ILE A 237 12.45 20.02 12.00
CA ILE A 237 11.26 19.18 11.95
C ILE A 237 10.49 19.40 13.25
N MET A 238 9.20 19.72 13.13
CA MET A 238 8.35 20.08 14.25
C MET A 238 6.98 19.40 14.15
N ASP A 239 6.34 19.24 15.31
CA ASP A 239 4.93 18.84 15.45
C ASP A 239 4.56 17.53 14.72
N LEU A 240 5.45 16.52 14.80
CA LEU A 240 5.16 15.17 14.32
C LEU A 240 4.07 14.52 15.17
N ASN A 241 2.92 14.26 14.57
CA ASN A 241 1.81 13.60 15.25
C ASN A 241 1.22 12.46 14.43
N VAL A 242 0.98 11.32 15.08
CA VAL A 242 0.27 10.17 14.50
C VAL A 242 -0.88 9.80 15.42
N LEU A 243 -2.08 9.78 14.85
CA LEU A 243 -3.31 9.45 15.57
C LEU A 243 -3.21 8.02 16.16
N PRO A 244 -3.71 7.79 17.40
CA PRO A 244 -3.54 6.50 18.10
C PRO A 244 -3.90 5.27 17.29
N ALA A 245 -5.00 5.32 16.53
CA ALA A 245 -5.49 4.22 15.69
C ALA A 245 -4.50 3.76 14.60
N PHE A 246 -3.59 4.65 14.19
CA PHE A 246 -2.66 4.43 13.09
C PHE A 246 -1.19 4.28 13.54
N ARG A 247 -0.93 4.27 14.85
CA ARG A 247 0.42 4.08 15.39
C ARG A 247 0.93 2.65 15.14
N LYS A 248 2.26 2.49 15.18
CA LYS A 248 2.97 1.22 14.92
C LYS A 248 2.76 0.65 13.49
N ARG A 249 2.33 1.49 12.54
CA ARG A 249 2.16 1.15 11.12
C ARG A 249 3.17 1.84 10.18
N GLY A 250 4.30 2.31 10.71
CA GLY A 250 5.34 3.00 9.92
C GLY A 250 5.06 4.46 9.55
N ILE A 251 3.89 5.02 9.85
CA ILE A 251 3.47 6.37 9.44
C ILE A 251 4.39 7.48 9.96
N GLY A 252 4.74 7.46 11.24
CA GLY A 252 5.67 8.44 11.80
C GLY A 252 7.05 8.37 11.14
N SER A 253 7.49 7.16 10.75
CA SER A 253 8.73 7.00 10.00
C SER A 253 8.63 7.52 8.57
N ALA A 254 7.50 7.32 7.89
CA ALA A 254 7.26 7.84 6.54
C ALA A 254 7.18 9.38 6.52
N LEU A 255 6.48 9.98 7.50
CA LEU A 255 6.44 11.43 7.69
C LEU A 255 7.83 12.02 7.99
N LEU A 256 8.63 11.36 8.84
CA LEU A 256 10.01 11.79 9.07
C LEU A 256 10.88 11.65 7.82
N THR A 257 10.71 10.59 7.02
CA THR A 257 11.45 10.42 5.77
C THR A 257 11.19 11.58 4.81
N ILE A 258 9.93 11.96 4.55
CA ILE A 258 9.65 13.06 3.62
C ILE A 258 10.20 14.41 4.13
N ALA A 259 10.14 14.66 5.44
CA ALA A 259 10.68 15.88 6.02
C ALA A 259 12.23 15.91 5.98
N GLU A 260 12.87 14.77 6.23
CA GLU A 260 14.33 14.60 6.10
C GLU A 260 14.80 14.79 4.65
N GLU A 261 14.07 14.22 3.68
CA GLU A 261 14.36 14.37 2.25
C GLU A 261 14.18 15.81 1.77
N ASN A 262 13.12 16.48 2.24
CA ASN A 262 12.89 17.88 1.91
C ASN A 262 13.98 18.77 2.51
N ALA A 263 14.37 18.55 3.77
CA ALA A 263 15.50 19.25 4.38
C ALA A 263 16.81 19.00 3.61
N ALA A 264 17.06 17.76 3.17
CA ALA A 264 18.25 17.39 2.41
C ALA A 264 18.38 18.15 1.09
N SER A 265 17.28 18.63 0.51
CA SER A 265 17.30 19.40 -0.73
C SER A 265 18.08 20.71 -0.59
N GLN A 266 18.10 21.31 0.61
CA GLN A 266 18.74 22.61 0.88
C GLN A 266 19.89 22.54 1.90
N CYS A 267 19.91 21.55 2.79
CA CYS A 267 20.82 21.49 3.93
C CYS A 267 21.43 20.09 4.10
N ASP A 268 22.61 20.00 4.72
CA ASP A 268 23.29 18.71 5.01
C ASP A 268 22.92 18.16 6.41
N VAL A 269 22.21 18.95 7.22
CA VAL A 269 21.82 18.64 8.58
C VAL A 269 20.38 19.10 8.81
N VAL A 270 19.59 18.29 9.49
CA VAL A 270 18.24 18.64 9.97
C VAL A 270 18.16 18.49 11.48
N GLY A 271 17.41 19.38 12.12
CA GLY A 271 17.20 19.41 13.57
C GLY A 271 15.79 18.97 13.97
N ILE A 272 15.64 18.48 15.21
CA ILE A 272 14.34 18.15 15.81
C ILE A 272 14.39 18.34 17.33
N GLY A 273 13.32 18.88 17.91
CA GLY A 273 13.12 18.96 19.36
C GLY A 273 12.23 17.83 19.88
N VAL A 274 12.49 17.35 21.10
CA VAL A 274 11.64 16.36 21.77
C VAL A 274 11.45 16.68 23.25
N GLY A 275 10.23 16.54 23.76
CA GLY A 275 9.92 16.69 25.18
C GLY A 275 10.51 15.57 26.03
N LEU A 276 10.53 15.76 27.36
CA LEU A 276 11.34 14.96 28.27
C LEU A 276 10.58 14.05 29.25
N TYR A 277 9.25 14.03 29.22
CA TYR A 277 8.46 13.17 30.12
C TYR A 277 7.84 11.97 29.41
N GLY A 278 7.70 10.86 30.14
CA GLY A 278 6.89 9.69 29.77
C GLY A 278 5.69 9.61 30.71
N GLY A 279 4.56 10.18 30.30
CA GLY A 279 3.33 10.20 31.10
C GLY A 279 2.56 8.87 31.04
N PRO A 280 1.41 8.76 31.73
CA PRO A 280 0.51 7.61 31.64
C PRO A 280 0.03 7.31 30.20
N ASP A 281 0.06 8.32 29.33
CA ASP A 281 -0.22 8.27 27.90
C ASP A 281 1.00 7.88 27.03
N GLY A 282 2.15 7.63 27.67
CA GLY A 282 3.43 7.33 27.05
C GLY A 282 4.32 8.56 26.81
N GLY A 283 3.80 9.78 27.01
CA GLY A 283 4.48 11.06 26.75
C GLY A 283 5.33 11.04 25.48
N TYR A 284 6.57 11.50 25.60
CA TYR A 284 7.52 11.62 24.50
C TYR A 284 8.46 10.42 24.34
N GLY A 285 8.37 9.40 25.20
CA GLY A 285 9.33 8.27 25.19
C GLY A 285 9.36 7.52 23.85
N GLN A 286 8.20 7.39 23.18
CA GLN A 286 8.13 6.76 21.86
C GLN A 286 8.78 7.61 20.76
N ALA A 287 8.65 8.93 20.83
CA ALA A 287 9.30 9.85 19.90
C ALA A 287 10.83 9.85 20.11
N GLN A 288 11.30 9.90 21.36
CA GLN A 288 12.72 9.82 21.70
C GLN A 288 13.37 8.55 21.12
N ARG A 289 12.73 7.39 21.31
CA ARG A 289 13.20 6.11 20.75
C ARG A 289 13.18 6.11 19.23
N LEU A 290 12.14 6.66 18.61
CA LEU A 290 12.03 6.77 17.16
C LEU A 290 13.18 7.61 16.59
N TYR A 291 13.46 8.78 17.18
CA TYR A 291 14.51 9.68 16.71
C TYR A 291 15.89 9.05 16.85
N ALA A 292 16.21 8.46 18.00
CA ALA A 292 17.47 7.76 18.20
C ALA A 292 17.66 6.60 17.19
N ASN A 293 16.62 5.79 16.97
CA ASN A 293 16.66 4.68 16.00
C ASN A 293 16.83 5.16 14.55
N ARG A 294 16.42 6.38 14.24
CA ARG A 294 16.60 7.00 12.92
C ARG A 294 17.94 7.71 12.74
N GLY A 295 18.83 7.64 13.74
CA GLY A 295 20.17 8.23 13.69
C GLY A 295 20.23 9.70 14.08
N TYR A 296 19.18 10.23 14.71
CA TYR A 296 19.28 11.53 15.37
C TYR A 296 20.13 11.40 16.64
N ILE A 297 21.05 12.33 16.81
CA ILE A 297 21.91 12.42 18.00
C ILE A 297 21.63 13.74 18.73
N PRO A 298 21.71 13.78 20.08
CA PRO A 298 21.60 15.03 20.82
C PRO A 298 22.62 16.06 20.31
N ASP A 299 22.21 17.33 20.23
CA ASP A 299 23.05 18.40 19.70
C ASP A 299 24.19 18.83 20.65
N GLY A 300 24.15 18.35 21.90
CA GLY A 300 25.16 18.58 22.92
C GLY A 300 25.01 19.90 23.70
N LEU A 301 23.91 20.64 23.53
CA LEU A 301 23.72 21.96 24.16
C LEU A 301 22.80 21.93 25.40
N GLY A 302 22.31 20.75 25.76
CA GLY A 302 21.45 20.55 26.92
C GLY A 302 19.98 20.86 26.65
N VAL A 303 19.23 21.11 27.71
CA VAL A 303 17.78 21.31 27.64
C VAL A 303 17.42 22.79 27.54
N THR A 304 16.28 23.07 26.92
CA THR A 304 15.72 24.42 26.85
C THR A 304 14.33 24.46 27.43
N TYR A 305 13.92 25.63 27.90
CA TYR A 305 12.53 25.94 28.24
C TYR A 305 12.09 27.17 27.43
N HIS A 306 10.98 27.06 26.68
CA HIS A 306 10.53 28.08 25.70
C HIS A 306 11.67 28.56 24.77
N TYR A 307 12.40 27.63 24.15
CA TYR A 307 13.53 27.90 23.24
C TYR A 307 14.72 28.66 23.87
N LYS A 308 14.76 28.81 25.19
CA LYS A 308 15.87 29.43 25.92
C LYS A 308 16.66 28.38 26.69
N PRO A 309 18.02 28.44 26.69
CA PRO A 309 18.82 27.54 27.52
C PRO A 309 18.42 27.61 28.98
N THR A 310 18.29 26.45 29.64
CA THR A 310 18.03 26.39 31.08
C THR A 310 19.29 26.72 31.89
N ILE A 311 19.10 27.27 33.08
CA ILE A 311 20.19 27.64 34.00
C ILE A 311 20.31 26.57 35.10
N PRO A 312 21.50 26.00 35.34
CA PRO A 312 21.71 25.07 36.45
C PRO A 312 21.32 25.68 37.81
N GLY A 313 20.50 24.98 38.58
CA GLY A 313 20.00 25.42 39.89
C GLY A 313 18.62 26.09 39.86
N GLU A 314 18.15 26.50 38.68
CA GLU A 314 16.79 27.01 38.50
C GLU A 314 15.77 25.87 38.33
N THR A 315 14.50 26.15 38.65
CA THR A 315 13.39 25.20 38.51
C THR A 315 12.60 25.47 37.24
N TYR A 316 12.32 24.41 36.48
CA TYR A 316 11.51 24.45 35.26
C TYR A 316 10.38 23.42 35.35
N PRO A 317 9.17 23.75 34.88
CA PRO A 317 8.10 22.77 34.73
C PRO A 317 8.53 21.62 33.81
N LEU A 318 8.12 20.40 34.15
CA LEU A 318 8.24 19.24 33.27
C LEU A 318 6.96 19.15 32.42
N ASP A 319 6.94 19.89 31.32
CA ASP A 319 5.81 20.01 30.40
C ASP A 319 6.28 19.93 28.94
N ASP A 320 5.43 20.37 28.01
CA ASP A 320 5.69 20.34 26.56
C ASP A 320 6.75 21.38 26.12
N ASP A 321 7.13 22.32 26.98
CA ASP A 321 8.11 23.37 26.68
C ASP A 321 9.53 23.02 27.13
N LEU A 322 9.70 21.97 27.95
CA LEU A 322 11.00 21.46 28.35
C LEU A 322 11.56 20.46 27.31
N ILE A 323 12.42 20.96 26.43
CA ILE A 323 12.85 20.28 25.21
C ILE A 323 14.34 19.91 25.25
N LEU A 324 14.67 18.73 24.73
CA LEU A 324 16.01 18.33 24.32
C LEU A 324 16.11 18.31 22.79
N TRP A 325 17.24 18.80 22.27
CA TRP A 325 17.44 19.02 20.84
C TRP A 325 18.34 17.97 20.21
N PHE A 326 18.00 17.55 19.00
CA PHE A 326 18.70 16.54 18.25
C PHE A 326 19.02 17.03 16.84
N THR A 327 20.09 16.49 16.26
CA THR A 327 20.47 16.72 14.86
C THR A 327 20.73 15.40 14.14
N LYS A 328 20.54 15.40 12.82
CA LYS A 328 20.85 14.28 11.94
C LYS A 328 21.47 14.79 10.65
N LYS A 329 22.55 14.15 10.20
CA LYS A 329 23.08 14.37 8.84
C LYS A 329 22.10 13.76 7.83
N VAL A 330 21.73 14.54 6.83
CA VAL A 330 20.83 14.11 5.77
C VAL A 330 21.57 14.14 4.43
N THR A 331 21.39 13.08 3.64
CA THR A 331 21.98 12.96 2.30
C THR A 331 20.93 13.29 1.25
N LYS A 332 21.33 14.06 0.22
CA LYS A 332 20.51 14.33 -0.96
C LYS A 332 20.13 13.02 -1.63
N HIS A 333 18.91 12.53 -1.40
CA HIS A 333 18.33 11.42 -2.14
C HIS A 333 17.56 11.97 -3.35
N LEU A 334 17.88 11.48 -4.54
CA LEU A 334 17.22 11.82 -5.80
C LEU A 334 15.84 11.14 -5.83
N HIS A 335 14.76 11.90 -5.73
CA HIS A 335 13.40 11.40 -5.97
C HIS A 335 13.09 11.37 -7.47
N VAL A 336 12.58 10.24 -7.94
CA VAL A 336 12.13 9.99 -9.31
C VAL A 336 10.60 9.90 -9.30
N GLU A 337 9.90 10.94 -9.74
CA GLU A 337 8.46 10.84 -10.01
C GLU A 337 8.22 9.99 -11.26
N ARG A 338 7.25 9.07 -11.17
CA ARG A 338 6.80 8.24 -12.30
C ARG A 338 5.73 8.98 -13.09
N ASP A 339 6.15 9.84 -14.00
CA ASP A 339 5.25 10.34 -15.03
C ASP A 339 5.09 9.31 -16.16
N THR A 340 3.81 8.99 -16.39
CA THR A 340 3.29 8.20 -17.50
C THR A 340 3.85 8.69 -18.85
N VAL A 341 4.67 7.84 -19.49
CA VAL A 341 5.14 8.06 -20.86
C VAL A 341 4.01 7.77 -21.84
N THR A 342 3.43 8.80 -22.44
CA THR A 342 2.64 8.70 -23.67
C THR A 342 3.36 9.37 -24.85
N LYS A 343 3.77 8.50 -25.79
CA LYS A 343 3.97 8.67 -27.24
C LYS A 343 4.91 9.77 -27.78
N LYS A 344 5.99 9.26 -28.38
CA LYS A 344 6.62 9.63 -29.67
C LYS A 344 6.37 11.05 -30.19
N THR A 345 7.39 11.89 -30.06
CA THR A 345 7.77 12.84 -31.10
C THR A 345 9.30 12.80 -31.26
N THR A 346 9.73 12.65 -32.50
CA THR A 346 11.10 12.88 -32.95
C THR A 346 11.36 14.38 -32.92
N ASP A 347 12.09 14.84 -31.91
CA ASP A 347 13.10 15.90 -31.96
C ASP A 347 13.80 15.93 -30.60
N SER A 348 15.12 16.14 -30.60
CA SER A 348 16.00 15.94 -29.44
C SER A 348 15.74 16.97 -28.32
N CYS A 349 14.74 16.70 -27.49
CA CYS A 349 14.69 17.25 -26.14
C CYS A 349 15.48 16.31 -25.25
N ASP A 350 16.71 16.69 -24.90
CA ASP A 350 17.46 16.01 -23.87
C ASP A 350 16.62 15.98 -22.59
N VAL A 351 16.22 14.78 -22.16
CA VAL A 351 15.52 14.60 -20.90
C VAL A 351 16.58 14.62 -19.81
N TYR A 352 16.38 15.40 -18.75
CA TYR A 352 17.30 15.47 -17.61
C TYR A 352 16.61 14.96 -16.35
N VAL A 353 17.39 14.39 -15.43
CA VAL A 353 16.90 14.10 -14.09
C VAL A 353 16.55 15.45 -13.43
N PRO A 354 15.33 15.64 -12.90
CA PRO A 354 14.87 16.92 -12.36
C PRO A 354 15.88 17.56 -11.41
N ASN A 355 16.12 18.86 -11.55
CA ASN A 355 17.03 19.66 -10.72
C ASN A 355 18.50 19.18 -10.71
N THR A 356 18.96 18.49 -11.76
CA THR A 356 20.36 18.08 -11.91
C THR A 356 20.89 18.38 -13.32
N LYS A 357 22.21 18.27 -13.49
CA LYS A 357 22.87 18.26 -14.81
C LYS A 357 22.88 16.88 -15.47
N TYR A 358 22.23 15.87 -14.88
CA TYR A 358 22.33 14.49 -15.34
C TYR A 358 21.31 14.21 -16.44
N LYS A 359 21.82 13.75 -17.58
CA LYS A 359 21.03 13.45 -18.77
C LYS A 359 20.44 12.05 -18.70
N LEU A 360 19.15 11.93 -19.00
CA LEU A 360 18.44 10.68 -19.27
C LEU A 360 18.52 10.41 -20.77
N GLU A 361 19.29 9.40 -21.14
CA GLU A 361 19.45 8.99 -22.52
C GLU A 361 18.77 7.63 -22.73
N PHE A 362 17.74 7.61 -23.57
CA PHE A 362 17.07 6.37 -23.95
C PHE A 362 17.90 5.63 -24.99
N ASN A 363 18.15 4.33 -24.75
CA ASN A 363 18.92 3.46 -25.65
C ASN A 363 20.34 4.00 -25.97
N ALA A 364 20.98 4.63 -24.99
CA ALA A 364 22.36 5.09 -25.10
C ALA A 364 23.27 3.96 -25.63
N LYS A 365 24.13 4.30 -26.59
CA LYS A 365 25.05 3.34 -27.21
C LYS A 365 25.96 2.71 -26.14
N ASP A 366 26.13 1.39 -26.20
CA ASP A 366 26.95 0.61 -25.26
C ASP A 366 26.52 0.68 -23.79
N SER A 367 25.36 1.28 -23.48
CA SER A 367 24.89 1.48 -22.10
C SER A 367 24.78 0.19 -21.30
N PHE A 368 24.26 -0.89 -21.91
CA PHE A 368 24.22 -2.21 -21.28
C PHE A 368 25.62 -2.63 -20.82
N LYS A 369 26.60 -2.65 -21.72
CA LYS A 369 27.98 -3.05 -21.42
C LYS A 369 28.61 -2.20 -20.31
N ILE A 370 28.38 -0.89 -20.34
CA ILE A 370 28.95 0.04 -19.34
C ILE A 370 28.32 -0.18 -17.96
N ILE A 371 26.99 -0.31 -17.91
CA ILE A 371 26.25 -0.48 -16.65
C ILE A 371 26.51 -1.87 -16.07
N ASP A 372 26.48 -2.90 -16.90
CA ASP A 372 26.75 -4.28 -16.52
C ASP A 372 28.16 -4.44 -15.92
N GLN A 373 29.20 -3.85 -16.55
CA GLN A 373 30.55 -3.84 -15.98
C GLN A 373 30.61 -3.13 -14.61
N LYS A 374 29.90 -2.00 -14.44
CA LYS A 374 29.87 -1.28 -13.15
C LYS A 374 29.18 -2.12 -12.07
N LEU A 375 28.08 -2.78 -12.41
CA LEU A 375 27.38 -3.68 -11.50
C LEU A 375 28.25 -4.88 -11.13
N PHE A 376 28.95 -5.45 -12.10
CA PHE A 376 29.90 -6.54 -11.89
C PHE A 376 31.01 -6.17 -10.91
N GLU A 377 31.66 -5.02 -11.10
CA GLU A 377 32.68 -4.54 -10.14
C GLU A 377 32.10 -4.25 -8.75
N PHE A 378 30.89 -3.69 -8.67
CA PHE A 378 30.21 -3.48 -7.39
C PHE A 378 29.92 -4.80 -6.66
N ASN A 379 29.41 -5.81 -7.39
CA ASN A 379 29.10 -7.12 -6.82
C ASN A 379 30.34 -7.79 -6.21
N LYS A 380 31.50 -7.63 -6.85
CA LYS A 380 32.80 -8.12 -6.35
C LYS A 380 33.25 -7.46 -5.04
N LEU A 381 32.85 -6.21 -4.79
CA LEU A 381 33.10 -5.54 -3.52
C LEU A 381 32.24 -6.10 -2.39
N CYS A 382 31.04 -6.60 -2.72
CA CYS A 382 30.11 -7.18 -1.76
C CYS A 382 30.45 -8.63 -1.43
N VAL A 383 30.77 -9.43 -2.45
CA VAL A 383 31.14 -10.85 -2.29
C VAL A 383 32.31 -11.15 -3.22
N SER A 384 33.44 -11.55 -2.65
CA SER A 384 34.66 -11.86 -3.41
C SER A 384 34.44 -12.97 -4.44
N ALA A 385 35.14 -12.87 -5.57
CA ALA A 385 35.12 -13.90 -6.60
C ALA A 385 35.67 -15.23 -6.09
N THR A 386 35.05 -16.35 -6.50
CA THR A 386 35.50 -17.71 -6.17
C THR A 386 36.18 -18.42 -7.34
N GLN A 387 36.29 -17.77 -8.51
CA GLN A 387 36.87 -18.34 -9.71
C GLN A 387 37.70 -17.34 -10.51
N GLN A 388 38.58 -17.86 -11.37
CA GLN A 388 39.31 -17.13 -12.41
C GLN A 388 39.38 -17.99 -13.69
N PRO A 389 38.98 -17.49 -14.88
CA PRO A 389 38.41 -16.16 -15.11
C PRO A 389 37.02 -15.99 -14.46
N GLU A 390 36.68 -14.74 -14.12
CA GLU A 390 35.47 -14.42 -13.36
C GLU A 390 34.17 -14.67 -14.14
N LEU A 391 34.23 -14.62 -15.48
CA LEU A 391 33.16 -15.02 -16.39
C LEU A 391 33.71 -16.07 -17.37
N ILE A 392 32.97 -17.16 -17.58
CA ILE A 392 33.34 -18.23 -18.52
C ILE A 392 32.12 -18.61 -19.35
N ASP A 393 32.18 -18.35 -20.66
CA ASP A 393 31.18 -18.81 -21.61
C ASP A 393 31.32 -20.32 -21.88
N ILE A 394 30.20 -21.04 -21.79
CA ILE A 394 30.07 -22.44 -22.23
C ILE A 394 28.97 -22.50 -23.28
N ASN A 395 29.37 -22.32 -24.53
CA ASN A 395 28.48 -22.31 -25.68
C ASN A 395 28.76 -23.51 -26.57
N VAL A 396 27.73 -24.32 -26.85
CA VAL A 396 27.85 -25.53 -27.68
C VAL A 396 26.80 -25.49 -28.78
N THR A 397 27.23 -25.70 -30.02
CA THR A 397 26.34 -25.74 -31.20
C THR A 397 26.52 -27.03 -31.98
N ILE A 398 25.43 -27.56 -32.53
CA ILE A 398 25.43 -28.67 -33.49
C ILE A 398 25.09 -28.08 -34.87
N LYS A 399 25.93 -28.40 -35.86
CA LYS A 399 25.76 -27.94 -37.24
C LYS A 399 25.40 -29.07 -38.19
N ASN A 400 24.59 -28.77 -39.20
CA ASN A 400 24.39 -29.59 -40.38
C ASN A 400 24.94 -28.84 -41.60
N GLY A 401 26.15 -29.18 -42.03
CA GLY A 401 26.93 -28.31 -42.93
C GLY A 401 27.28 -26.99 -42.24
N ASP A 402 26.89 -25.87 -42.83
CA ASP A 402 27.14 -24.52 -42.29
C ASP A 402 26.00 -24.00 -41.39
N GLU A 403 24.84 -24.67 -41.39
CA GLU A 403 23.65 -24.27 -40.61
C GLU A 403 23.75 -24.76 -39.16
N VAL A 404 23.48 -23.87 -38.19
CA VAL A 404 23.36 -24.23 -36.77
C VAL A 404 21.94 -24.73 -36.49
N ILE A 405 21.81 -26.03 -36.29
CA ILE A 405 20.51 -26.70 -36.13
C ILE A 405 20.08 -26.88 -34.67
N ALA A 406 21.04 -26.80 -33.75
CA ALA A 406 20.79 -26.83 -32.31
C ALA A 406 21.92 -26.12 -31.57
N GLY A 407 21.62 -25.55 -30.41
CA GLY A 407 22.64 -24.93 -29.58
C GLY A 407 22.17 -24.62 -28.17
N ILE A 408 23.15 -24.51 -27.27
CA ILE A 408 22.99 -24.09 -25.89
C ILE A 408 24.05 -23.02 -25.60
N CYS A 409 23.62 -21.91 -25.01
CA CYS A 409 24.49 -20.83 -24.55
C CYS A 409 24.33 -20.68 -23.04
N SER A 410 25.46 -20.54 -22.36
CA SER A 410 25.50 -20.41 -20.91
C SER A 410 26.75 -19.69 -20.45
N GLU A 411 26.68 -19.11 -19.27
CA GLU A 411 27.78 -18.37 -18.65
C GLU A 411 27.94 -18.85 -17.21
N VAL A 412 29.18 -19.13 -16.83
CA VAL A 412 29.56 -19.30 -15.43
C VAL A 412 30.04 -17.95 -14.91
N TYR A 413 29.34 -17.41 -13.91
CA TYR A 413 29.69 -16.12 -13.30
C TYR A 413 30.40 -16.28 -11.96
N THR A 414 30.86 -15.15 -11.43
CA THR A 414 31.89 -14.90 -10.39
C THR A 414 31.93 -15.80 -9.15
N TRP A 415 30.93 -16.65 -8.93
CA TRP A 415 30.78 -17.52 -7.77
C TRP A 415 30.66 -19.03 -8.09
N ASN A 416 31.17 -19.51 -9.23
CA ASN A 416 30.99 -20.90 -9.70
C ASN A 416 29.51 -21.29 -9.81
N ILE A 417 28.71 -20.37 -10.36
CA ILE A 417 27.29 -20.59 -10.65
C ILE A 417 27.08 -20.39 -12.15
N LEU A 418 26.33 -21.30 -12.77
CA LEU A 418 26.06 -21.27 -14.20
C LEU A 418 24.62 -20.83 -14.48
N TYR A 419 24.46 -19.90 -15.41
CA TYR A 419 23.17 -19.52 -15.97
C TYR A 419 23.06 -20.01 -17.42
N ILE A 420 22.01 -20.79 -17.73
CA ILE A 420 21.69 -21.15 -19.12
C ILE A 420 20.79 -20.06 -19.69
N SER A 421 21.29 -19.34 -20.69
CA SER A 421 20.61 -18.17 -21.26
C SER A 421 19.77 -18.50 -22.48
N VAL A 422 20.24 -19.42 -23.34
CA VAL A 422 19.56 -19.78 -24.59
C VAL A 422 19.72 -21.27 -24.83
N PHE A 423 18.64 -21.97 -25.15
CA PHE A 423 18.69 -23.38 -25.54
C PHE A 423 17.64 -23.68 -26.60
N PHE A 424 18.07 -24.26 -27.72
CA PHE A 424 17.20 -24.51 -28.85
C PHE A 424 17.63 -25.73 -29.66
N VAL A 425 16.63 -26.48 -30.14
CA VAL A 425 16.77 -27.53 -31.16
C VAL A 425 15.69 -27.28 -32.19
N GLU A 426 16.08 -27.16 -33.45
CA GLU A 426 15.15 -27.05 -34.57
C GLU A 426 14.15 -28.20 -34.57
N GLU A 427 12.88 -27.90 -34.86
CA GLU A 427 11.76 -28.82 -34.69
C GLU A 427 11.96 -30.17 -35.41
N LYS A 428 12.46 -30.13 -36.65
CA LYS A 428 12.73 -31.33 -37.47
C LYS A 428 13.84 -32.24 -36.92
N TYR A 429 14.66 -31.74 -35.99
CA TYR A 429 15.75 -32.48 -35.35
C TYR A 429 15.47 -32.84 -33.88
N ARG A 430 14.27 -32.52 -33.35
CA ARG A 430 13.87 -32.91 -31.99
C ARG A 430 13.67 -34.42 -31.88
N ASN A 431 13.68 -34.93 -30.64
CA ASN A 431 13.53 -36.35 -30.30
C ASN A 431 14.65 -37.28 -30.82
N GLN A 432 15.78 -36.72 -31.27
CA GLN A 432 16.97 -37.47 -31.70
C GLN A 432 18.09 -37.47 -30.62
N GLY A 433 17.80 -36.96 -29.42
CA GLY A 433 18.77 -36.87 -28.32
C GLY A 433 19.72 -35.67 -28.38
N LEU A 434 19.63 -34.80 -29.39
CA LEU A 434 20.52 -33.64 -29.54
C LEU A 434 20.47 -32.68 -28.35
N GLY A 435 19.27 -32.43 -27.81
CA GLY A 435 19.10 -31.57 -26.64
C GLY A 435 19.80 -32.13 -25.39
N THR A 436 19.64 -33.43 -25.14
CA THR A 436 20.32 -34.12 -24.04
C THR A 436 21.83 -34.09 -24.22
N LEU A 437 22.33 -34.29 -25.45
CA LEU A 437 23.76 -34.20 -25.74
C LEU A 437 24.32 -32.81 -25.42
N LEU A 438 23.62 -31.75 -25.83
CA LEU A 438 24.02 -30.35 -25.56
C LEU A 438 24.02 -30.04 -24.06
N LEU A 439 22.94 -30.39 -23.35
CA LEU A 439 22.85 -30.16 -21.91
C LEU A 439 23.94 -30.92 -21.16
N ASN A 440 24.16 -32.19 -21.48
CA ASN A 440 25.21 -32.99 -20.84
C ASN A 440 26.60 -32.41 -21.07
N LYS A 441 26.89 -31.88 -22.27
CA LYS A 441 28.19 -31.24 -22.55
C LYS A 441 28.40 -29.98 -21.71
N VAL A 442 27.36 -29.19 -21.50
CA VAL A 442 27.42 -28.03 -20.60
C VAL A 442 27.59 -28.47 -19.15
N GLU A 443 26.82 -29.45 -18.67
CA GLU A 443 26.91 -29.95 -17.29
C GLU A 443 28.26 -30.61 -16.99
N GLU A 444 28.81 -31.40 -17.92
CA GLU A 444 30.16 -31.97 -17.84
C GLU A 444 31.19 -30.86 -17.66
N LYS A 445 31.12 -29.83 -18.51
CA LYS A 445 32.07 -28.72 -18.44
C LYS A 445 31.90 -27.89 -17.17
N ALA A 446 30.66 -27.69 -16.72
CA ALA A 446 30.35 -26.99 -15.48
C ALA A 446 30.96 -27.72 -14.26
N LYS A 447 30.84 -29.06 -14.21
CA LYS A 447 31.46 -29.88 -13.16
C LYS A 447 32.98 -29.77 -13.16
N GLU A 448 33.62 -29.79 -14.32
CA GLU A 448 35.08 -29.59 -14.44
C GLU A 448 35.52 -28.22 -13.88
N LEU A 449 34.68 -27.19 -14.02
CA LEU A 449 34.94 -25.84 -13.52
C LEU A 449 34.57 -25.63 -12.05
N GLY A 450 34.07 -26.67 -11.37
CA GLY A 450 33.66 -26.58 -9.96
C GLY A 450 32.33 -25.85 -9.74
N VAL A 451 31.48 -25.77 -10.78
CA VAL A 451 30.14 -25.20 -10.66
C VAL A 451 29.30 -26.01 -9.67
N SER A 452 28.71 -25.33 -8.68
CA SER A 452 27.85 -25.98 -7.67
C SER A 452 26.36 -25.86 -7.98
N LEU A 453 25.98 -24.90 -8.82
CA LEU A 453 24.57 -24.59 -9.10
C LEU A 453 24.42 -24.18 -10.56
N ILE A 454 23.42 -24.77 -11.22
CA ILE A 454 22.90 -24.29 -12.50
C ILE A 454 21.51 -23.70 -12.28
N HIS A 455 21.21 -22.57 -12.88
CA HIS A 455 19.84 -22.05 -12.95
C HIS A 455 19.48 -21.53 -14.34
N LEU A 456 18.18 -21.48 -14.62
CA LEU A 456 17.61 -21.04 -15.89
C LEU A 456 16.15 -20.65 -15.72
N ASP A 457 15.56 -20.16 -16.80
CA ASP A 457 14.11 -20.04 -16.93
C ASP A 457 13.62 -20.64 -18.27
N THR A 458 12.35 -21.07 -18.31
CA THR A 458 11.71 -21.67 -19.50
C THR A 458 10.19 -21.46 -19.44
N PHE A 459 9.54 -21.31 -20.60
CA PHE A 459 8.06 -21.34 -20.65
C PHE A 459 7.50 -22.76 -20.59
N ASP A 460 6.22 -22.90 -20.22
CA ASP A 460 5.44 -24.15 -20.28
C ASP A 460 5.46 -24.81 -21.67
N PHE A 461 5.35 -24.03 -22.74
CA PHE A 461 5.38 -24.51 -24.13
C PHE A 461 6.81 -24.74 -24.67
N GLN A 462 7.85 -24.53 -23.86
CA GLN A 462 9.24 -24.75 -24.24
C GLN A 462 9.77 -26.09 -23.70
N ALA A 463 10.62 -26.05 -22.67
CA ALA A 463 11.46 -27.18 -22.27
C ALA A 463 11.33 -27.55 -20.79
N LYS A 464 10.26 -27.14 -20.10
CA LYS A 464 10.01 -27.45 -18.68
C LYS A 464 10.21 -28.93 -18.37
N ASP A 465 9.44 -29.79 -19.05
CA ASP A 465 9.49 -31.24 -18.83
C ASP A 465 10.83 -31.86 -19.24
N PHE A 466 11.53 -31.24 -20.19
CA PHE A 466 12.89 -31.65 -20.56
C PHE A 466 13.85 -31.43 -19.40
N TYR A 467 13.84 -30.26 -18.76
CA TYR A 467 14.72 -29.98 -17.63
C TYR A 467 14.37 -30.83 -16.39
N LEU A 468 13.07 -31.01 -16.09
CA LEU A 468 12.62 -31.91 -15.02
C LEU A 468 13.20 -33.33 -15.19
N LYS A 469 13.16 -33.86 -16.42
CA LYS A 469 13.74 -35.19 -16.74
C LYS A 469 15.26 -35.26 -16.54
N HIS A 470 15.96 -34.13 -16.60
CA HIS A 470 17.40 -34.05 -16.37
C HIS A 470 17.75 -33.62 -14.93
N GLY A 471 16.80 -33.69 -13.99
CA GLY A 471 17.04 -33.48 -12.57
C GLY A 471 17.08 -32.02 -12.14
N TYR A 472 16.49 -31.12 -12.94
CA TYR A 472 16.22 -29.75 -12.49
C TYR A 472 14.94 -29.71 -11.65
N GLU A 473 14.89 -28.76 -10.72
CA GLU A 473 13.77 -28.49 -9.84
C GLU A 473 13.22 -27.08 -10.09
N GLU A 474 11.90 -26.94 -9.99
CA GLU A 474 11.22 -25.64 -10.05
C GLU A 474 11.41 -24.90 -8.71
N PHE A 475 11.78 -23.62 -8.76
CA PHE A 475 11.83 -22.77 -7.57
C PHE A 475 10.99 -21.49 -7.69
N GLY A 476 10.43 -21.23 -8.87
CA GLY A 476 9.55 -20.08 -9.09
C GLY A 476 8.71 -20.25 -10.35
N VAL A 477 7.51 -19.67 -10.34
CA VAL A 477 6.58 -19.65 -11.47
C VAL A 477 6.00 -18.24 -11.60
N LEU A 478 5.97 -17.73 -12.82
CA LEU A 478 5.21 -16.53 -13.17
C LEU A 478 3.99 -16.93 -13.99
N ASP A 479 2.82 -16.73 -13.41
CA ASP A 479 1.54 -16.90 -14.08
C ASP A 479 1.28 -15.75 -15.06
N ASP A 480 0.49 -16.03 -16.11
CA ASP A 480 0.14 -15.08 -17.17
C ASP A 480 1.36 -14.36 -17.80
N CYS A 481 2.44 -15.11 -17.99
CA CYS A 481 3.67 -14.66 -18.63
C CYS A 481 4.01 -15.54 -19.85
N PRO A 482 3.55 -15.18 -21.07
CA PRO A 482 2.48 -14.21 -21.38
C PRO A 482 1.10 -14.73 -20.98
N LYS A 483 0.04 -13.91 -21.10
CA LYS A 483 -1.33 -14.29 -20.72
C LYS A 483 -1.72 -15.70 -21.21
N GLY A 484 -2.17 -16.55 -20.30
CA GLY A 484 -2.52 -17.95 -20.55
C GLY A 484 -1.34 -18.93 -20.52
N HIS A 485 -0.12 -18.46 -20.26
CA HIS A 485 1.10 -19.25 -20.19
C HIS A 485 1.88 -18.97 -18.91
N GLN A 486 2.75 -19.90 -18.54
CA GLN A 486 3.60 -19.80 -17.37
C GLN A 486 5.08 -19.78 -17.73
N ARG A 487 5.86 -18.95 -17.03
CA ARG A 487 7.33 -18.97 -17.07
C ARG A 487 7.87 -19.58 -15.79
N TYR A 488 8.65 -20.63 -15.93
CA TYR A 488 9.24 -21.41 -14.85
C TYR A 488 10.69 -21.01 -14.64
N TYR A 489 11.10 -20.91 -13.38
CA TYR A 489 12.48 -20.73 -12.97
C TYR A 489 12.96 -22.03 -12.36
N MET A 490 14.05 -22.55 -12.91
CA MET A 490 14.52 -23.89 -12.62
C MET A 490 15.98 -23.87 -12.17
N LYS A 491 16.34 -24.78 -11.28
CA LYS A 491 17.70 -24.93 -10.77
C LYS A 491 18.10 -26.40 -10.66
N LYS A 492 19.40 -26.66 -10.68
CA LYS A 492 19.99 -27.97 -10.40
C LYS A 492 21.29 -27.78 -9.63
N VAL A 493 21.40 -28.47 -8.51
CA VAL A 493 22.66 -28.58 -7.77
C VAL A 493 23.49 -29.70 -8.43
N LEU A 494 24.76 -29.44 -8.74
CA LEU A 494 25.62 -30.36 -9.50
C LEU A 494 26.37 -31.38 -8.66
#